data_AF-A0A016WX73-F1
#
_entry.id   AF-A0A016WX73-F1
#
_cell.length_a   1.000
_cell.length_b   1.000
_cell.length_c   1.000
_cell.angle_alpha   90.00
_cell.angle_beta   90.00
_cell.angle_gamma   90.00
#
_symmetry.space_group_name_H-M   'P 1'
#
loop_
_entity.id
_entity.type
_entity.pdbx_description
1 polymer ?
#
loop_
_entity_poly.entity_id
_entity_poly.type
_entity_poly.pdbx_seq_one_letter_code
_entity_poly.pdbx_strand_id
1 'polypeptide(L)'
;MRLYLIFPSNSSQDVYSVSYSASRWPAVPGDQSGCPSGMPPHHCLMYKREQGAMIEVYFEQLNYESLLESEAYGWPNLLSDFGGQLGLWMGVSVITIMEVCILIFDIILTIFGVTTGRKRSYSATKKTMSSAFRYSMTKR
;
A
#
# COMPACT_ATOMS: atom_id res chain seq x y z
N MET A 1 -27.45 30.84 22.52
CA MET A 1 -26.16 30.67 21.82
C MET A 1 -25.51 29.41 22.39
N ARG A 2 -25.52 28.30 21.65
CA ARG A 2 -24.98 27.01 22.13
C ARG A 2 -23.59 26.86 21.51
N LEU A 3 -22.55 27.03 22.32
CA LEU A 3 -21.16 26.79 21.90
C LEU A 3 -21.00 25.27 21.82
N TYR A 4 -20.84 24.73 20.61
CA TYR A 4 -20.46 23.34 20.44
C TYR A 4 -18.97 23.24 20.75
N LEU A 5 -18.62 22.53 21.82
CA LEU A 5 -17.23 22.21 22.14
C LEU A 5 -16.72 21.24 21.07
N ILE A 6 -15.76 21.69 20.28
CA ILE A 6 -15.02 20.88 19.33
C ILE A 6 -13.77 20.41 20.06
N PHE A 7 -13.69 19.11 20.35
CA PHE A 7 -12.49 18.49 20.91
C PHE A 7 -11.63 17.95 19.76
N PRO A 8 -10.36 18.37 19.63
CA PRO A 8 -9.45 17.80 18.64
C PRO A 8 -9.14 16.34 18.99
N SER A 9 -9.14 15.47 17.98
CA SER A 9 -8.78 14.05 18.14
C SER A 9 -7.28 13.88 18.35
N ASN A 10 -6.90 12.91 19.19
CA ASN A 10 -5.50 12.54 19.41
C ASN A 10 -4.97 11.71 18.23
N SER A 11 -3.68 11.86 17.88
CA SER A 11 -3.00 11.14 16.80
C SER A 11 -2.76 9.66 17.08
N SER A 12 -2.89 9.22 18.34
CA SER A 12 -2.70 7.83 18.73
C SER A 12 -3.87 7.38 19.61
N GLN A 13 -4.66 6.43 19.10
CA GLN A 13 -5.84 5.90 19.76
C GLN A 13 -5.95 4.40 19.50
N ASP A 14 -6.07 3.61 20.58
CA ASP A 14 -6.35 2.18 20.49
C ASP A 14 -7.87 1.97 20.58
N VAL A 15 -8.47 1.50 19.50
CA VAL A 15 -9.91 1.25 19.41
C VAL A 15 -10.16 -0.26 19.42
N TYR A 16 -10.96 -0.73 20.37
CA TYR A 16 -11.34 -2.13 20.51
C TYR A 16 -12.80 -2.34 20.10
N SER A 17 -13.05 -3.20 19.11
CA SER A 17 -14.40 -3.67 18.80
C SER A 17 -14.80 -4.79 19.75
N VAL A 18 -15.96 -4.67 20.39
CA VAL A 18 -16.48 -5.68 21.33
C VAL A 18 -17.70 -6.36 20.73
N SER A 19 -17.66 -7.69 20.66
CA SER A 19 -18.83 -8.53 20.41
C SER A 19 -19.31 -9.15 21.72
N TYR A 20 -20.63 -9.25 21.90
CA TYR A 20 -21.24 -9.80 23.11
C TYR A 20 -22.03 -11.07 22.77
N SER A 21 -21.95 -12.07 23.66
CA SER A 21 -22.76 -13.29 23.61
C SER A 21 -23.09 -13.73 25.04
N ALA A 22 -24.30 -14.27 25.25
CA ALA A 22 -24.74 -14.75 26.56
C ALA A 22 -25.43 -16.11 26.47
N SER A 23 -25.29 -16.89 27.54
CA SER A 23 -25.89 -18.21 27.70
C SER A 23 -26.37 -18.42 29.13
N ARG A 24 -27.24 -19.42 29.35
CA ARG A 24 -27.79 -19.69 30.68
C ARG A 24 -26.73 -20.34 31.58
N TRP A 25 -26.44 -19.68 32.70
CA TRP A 25 -25.53 -20.16 33.73
C TRP A 25 -26.26 -20.35 35.07
N PRO A 26 -25.87 -21.30 35.95
CA PRO A 26 -24.92 -22.39 35.73
C PRO A 26 -25.56 -23.58 35.00
N ALA A 27 -24.76 -24.29 34.20
CA ALA A 27 -25.21 -25.47 33.45
C ALA A 27 -25.34 -26.72 34.34
N VAL A 28 -24.45 -26.88 35.32
CA VAL A 28 -24.42 -28.06 36.20
C VAL A 28 -25.06 -27.75 37.55
N PRO A 29 -26.11 -28.49 37.94
CA PRO A 29 -26.64 -28.43 39.29
C PRO A 29 -25.76 -29.25 40.23
N GLY A 30 -24.99 -28.60 41.11
CA GLY A 30 -24.21 -29.34 42.11
C GLY A 30 -23.01 -28.62 42.71
N ASP A 31 -22.56 -27.53 42.10
CA ASP A 31 -21.46 -26.75 42.65
C ASP A 31 -21.93 -25.81 43.76
N GLN A 32 -21.49 -26.07 45.00
CA GLN A 32 -21.79 -25.27 46.20
C GLN A 32 -20.81 -24.09 46.39
N SER A 33 -19.82 -23.91 45.50
CA SER A 33 -18.90 -22.78 45.57
C SER A 33 -19.67 -21.44 45.51
N GLY A 34 -19.33 -20.48 46.37
CA GLY A 34 -19.99 -19.17 46.38
C GLY A 34 -21.43 -19.13 46.92
N CYS A 35 -21.93 -20.20 47.51
CA CYS A 35 -23.20 -20.21 48.24
C CYS A 35 -23.00 -20.01 49.75
N PRO A 36 -23.94 -19.32 50.44
CA PRO A 36 -23.87 -19.12 51.89
C PRO A 36 -23.93 -20.46 52.65
N SER A 37 -23.15 -20.57 53.73
CA SER A 37 -22.99 -21.80 54.52
C SER A 37 -24.33 -22.29 55.09
N GLY A 38 -24.62 -23.59 54.91
CA GLY A 38 -25.81 -24.25 55.46
C GLY A 38 -27.04 -24.30 54.55
N MET A 39 -26.93 -23.89 53.28
CA MET A 39 -28.03 -23.93 52.31
C MET A 39 -28.07 -25.25 51.50
N PRO A 40 -29.24 -25.88 51.30
CA PRO A 40 -29.34 -27.07 50.46
C PRO A 40 -29.02 -26.76 48.97
N PRO A 41 -28.49 -27.73 48.20
CA PRO A 41 -28.06 -27.52 46.81
C PRO A 41 -29.15 -26.92 45.91
N HIS A 42 -30.40 -27.33 46.10
CA HIS A 42 -31.54 -26.85 45.31
C HIS A 42 -31.78 -25.33 45.47
N HIS A 43 -31.61 -24.80 46.68
CA HIS A 43 -31.85 -23.38 46.98
C HIS A 43 -30.66 -22.52 46.56
N CYS A 44 -29.44 -23.06 46.68
CA CYS A 44 -28.21 -22.46 46.14
C CYS A 44 -28.28 -22.24 44.62
N LEU A 45 -28.89 -23.16 43.87
CA LEU A 45 -29.06 -23.01 42.42
C LEU A 45 -29.98 -21.86 42.03
N MET A 46 -31.05 -21.62 42.79
CA MET A 46 -31.95 -20.48 42.54
C MET A 46 -31.26 -19.17 42.87
N TYR A 47 -30.54 -19.12 44.00
CA TYR A 47 -29.72 -17.98 44.38
C TYR A 47 -28.68 -17.62 43.29
N LYS A 48 -27.96 -18.61 42.75
CA LYS A 48 -26.99 -18.41 41.65
C LYS A 48 -27.65 -17.92 40.36
N ARG A 49 -28.88 -18.33 40.06
CA ARG A 49 -29.61 -17.91 38.86
C ARG A 49 -30.15 -16.49 38.95
N GLU A 50 -30.50 -16.03 40.15
CA GLU A 50 -31.08 -14.70 40.35
C GLU A 50 -30.01 -13.63 40.56
N GLN A 51 -28.88 -13.98 41.17
CA GLN A 51 -27.86 -13.02 41.63
C GLN A 51 -26.51 -13.18 40.93
N GLY A 52 -26.31 -14.26 40.17
CA GLY A 52 -25.01 -14.60 39.56
C GLY A 52 -24.94 -14.27 38.08
N ALA A 53 -23.77 -13.79 37.64
CA ALA A 53 -23.39 -13.69 36.24
C ALA A 53 -21.95 -14.16 36.08
N MET A 54 -21.68 -14.91 35.01
CA MET A 54 -20.34 -15.30 34.60
C MET A 54 -19.94 -14.42 33.41
N ILE A 55 -18.80 -13.75 33.50
CA ILE A 55 -18.25 -12.92 32.43
C ILE A 55 -16.90 -13.49 32.04
N GLU A 56 -16.75 -13.83 30.77
CA GLU A 56 -15.49 -14.30 30.21
C GLU A 56 -15.08 -13.37 29.08
N VAL A 57 -13.86 -12.82 29.17
CA VAL A 57 -13.32 -11.86 28.19
C VAL A 57 -12.18 -12.53 27.45
N TYR A 58 -12.33 -12.64 26.13
CA TYR A 58 -11.35 -13.23 25.24
C TYR A 58 -11.18 -12.37 24.00
N PHE A 59 -9.98 -12.40 23.42
CA PHE A 59 -9.74 -11.82 22.10
C PHE A 59 -10.27 -12.79 21.03
N GLU A 60 -11.14 -12.32 20.14
CA GLU A 60 -11.66 -13.16 19.04
C GLU A 60 -10.53 -13.64 18.11
N GLN A 61 -9.55 -12.77 17.88
CA GLN A 61 -8.40 -13.02 17.01
C GLN A 61 -7.16 -12.45 17.71
N LEU A 62 -6.04 -13.18 17.69
CA LEU A 62 -4.75 -12.71 18.20
C LEU A 62 -4.05 -11.72 17.24
N ASN A 63 -4.79 -11.22 16.24
CA ASN A 63 -4.29 -10.33 15.22
C ASN A 63 -4.68 -8.90 15.59
N TYR A 64 -3.70 -8.06 15.88
CA TYR A 64 -3.90 -6.63 16.03
C TYR A 64 -3.87 -5.97 14.66
N GLU A 65 -4.86 -5.13 14.36
CA GLU A 65 -4.86 -4.32 13.13
C GLU A 65 -4.39 -2.91 13.47
N SER A 66 -3.25 -2.51 12.90
CA SER A 66 -2.72 -1.16 13.05
C SER A 66 -3.09 -0.32 11.83
N LEU A 67 -4.00 0.65 12.00
CA LEU A 67 -4.37 1.61 10.97
C LEU A 67 -3.50 2.86 11.11
N LEU A 68 -2.48 2.97 10.24
CA LEU A 68 -1.60 4.14 10.18
C LEU A 68 -2.00 5.01 8.98
N GLU A 69 -2.44 6.23 9.25
CA GLU A 69 -2.62 7.25 8.22
C GLU A 69 -1.26 7.87 7.88
N SER A 70 -0.67 7.44 6.76
CA SER A 70 0.51 8.08 6.18
C SER A 70 0.09 9.08 5.11
N GLU A 71 0.90 10.12 4.86
CA GLU A 71 0.59 11.14 3.87
C GLU A 71 0.41 10.50 2.47
N ALA A 72 -0.73 10.74 1.83
CA ALA A 72 -1.04 10.18 0.51
C ALA A 72 -0.14 10.75 -0.62
N TYR A 73 0.59 11.84 -0.35
CA TYR A 73 1.48 12.50 -1.30
C TYR A 73 2.72 13.04 -0.60
N GLY A 74 3.70 12.16 -0.39
CA GLY A 74 4.99 12.57 0.13
C GLY A 74 5.87 13.23 -0.94
N TRP A 75 6.92 13.89 -0.47
CA TRP A 75 8.04 14.36 -1.29
C TRP A 75 8.53 13.39 -2.38
N PRO A 76 8.64 12.06 -2.15
CA PRO A 76 9.07 11.14 -3.21
C PRO A 76 8.10 11.06 -4.40
N ASN A 77 6.79 11.21 -4.20
CA ASN A 77 5.82 11.18 -5.30
C ASN A 77 5.95 12.43 -6.17
N LEU A 78 6.12 13.61 -5.56
CA LEU A 78 6.36 14.85 -6.29
C LEU A 78 7.66 14.77 -7.10
N LEU A 79 8.74 14.26 -6.51
CA LEU A 79 10.02 14.08 -7.21
C LEU A 79 9.93 13.05 -8.35
N SER A 80 9.08 12.03 -8.22
CA SER A 80 8.81 11.05 -9.28
C SER A 80 8.15 11.73 -10.49
N ASP A 81 7.13 12.55 -10.25
CA ASP A 81 6.41 13.27 -11.31
C ASP A 81 7.32 14.30 -12.01
N PHE A 82 8.13 15.04 -11.25
CA PHE A 82 9.11 15.98 -11.78
C PHE A 82 10.23 15.28 -12.57
N GLY A 83 10.78 14.19 -12.04
CA GLY A 83 11.85 13.42 -12.68
C GLY A 83 11.41 12.79 -13.99
N GLY A 84 10.16 12.30 -14.07
CA GLY A 84 9.60 11.73 -15.30
C GLY A 84 9.45 12.76 -16.41
N GLN A 85 8.88 13.93 -16.10
CA GLN A 85 8.74 14.99 -17.10
C GLN A 85 10.09 15.58 -17.49
N LEU A 86 10.94 15.99 -16.54
CA LEU A 86 12.25 16.57 -16.85
C LEU A 86 13.17 15.58 -17.59
N GLY A 87 13.12 14.30 -17.23
CA GLY A 87 13.88 13.24 -17.90
C GLY A 87 13.51 13.08 -19.37
N LEU A 88 12.22 13.21 -19.72
CA LEU A 88 11.77 13.13 -21.11
C LEU A 88 12.29 14.32 -21.94
N TRP A 89 12.21 15.53 -21.41
CA TRP A 89 12.67 16.73 -22.10
C TRP A 89 14.20 16.74 -22.26
N MET A 90 14.95 16.28 -21.25
CA MET A 90 16.40 16.12 -21.32
C MET A 90 16.81 14.98 -22.27
N GLY A 91 16.05 13.88 -22.31
CA GLY A 91 16.32 12.78 -23.24
C GLY A 91 16.15 13.22 -24.69
N VAL A 92 15.07 13.94 -24.99
CA VAL A 92 14.80 14.46 -26.35
C VAL A 92 15.90 15.43 -26.79
N SER A 93 16.35 16.33 -25.91
CA SER A 93 17.42 17.29 -26.25
C SER A 93 18.77 16.62 -26.53
N VAL A 94 19.11 15.53 -25.83
CA VAL A 94 20.36 14.79 -26.10
C VAL A 94 20.30 14.04 -27.43
N ILE A 95 19.16 13.43 -27.77
CA ILE A 95 18.97 12.73 -29.06
C ILE A 95 19.11 13.71 -30.22
N THR A 96 18.51 14.91 -30.12
CA THR A 96 18.60 15.92 -31.18
C THR A 96 20.03 16.44 -31.36
N ILE A 97 20.78 16.66 -30.28
CA ILE A 97 22.20 17.03 -30.34
C ILE A 97 23.02 15.94 -31.06
N MET A 98 22.82 14.67 -30.67
CA MET A 98 23.52 13.54 -31.30
C MET A 98 23.22 13.45 -32.80
N GLU A 99 21.96 13.66 -33.21
CA GLU A 99 21.57 13.64 -34.62
C GLU A 99 22.24 14.77 -35.41
N VAL A 100 22.29 15.99 -34.86
CA VAL A 100 22.97 17.12 -35.48
C VAL A 100 24.48 16.84 -35.63
N CYS A 101 25.12 16.25 -34.63
CA CYS A 101 26.54 15.87 -34.70
C CYS A 101 26.81 14.86 -35.84
N ILE A 102 25.97 13.83 -35.97
CA ILE A 102 26.10 12.84 -37.05
C ILE A 102 25.91 13.51 -38.41
N LEU A 103 24.93 14.41 -38.52
CA LEU A 103 24.64 15.12 -39.76
C LEU A 103 25.80 16.04 -40.18
N ILE A 104 26.40 16.77 -39.24
CA ILE A 104 27.58 17.60 -39.50
C ILE A 104 28.75 16.75 -39.97
N PHE A 105 29.02 15.61 -39.32
CA PHE A 105 30.10 14.73 -39.71
C PHE A 105 29.91 14.15 -41.12
N ASP A 106 28.68 13.74 -41.47
CA ASP A 106 28.34 13.22 -42.80
C ASP A 106 28.47 14.29 -43.90
N ILE A 107 28.07 15.53 -43.60
CA ILE A 107 28.26 16.67 -44.52
C ILE A 107 29.75 16.95 -44.74
N ILE A 108 30.54 17.00 -43.67
CA ILE A 108 31.99 17.21 -43.77
C ILE A 108 32.62 16.12 -44.63
N LEU A 109 32.37 14.84 -44.32
CA LEU A 109 32.90 13.73 -45.11
C LEU A 109 32.43 13.76 -46.57
N THR A 110 31.20 14.20 -46.84
CA THR A 110 30.67 14.33 -48.20
C THR A 110 31.34 15.47 -48.96
N ILE A 111 31.59 16.62 -48.32
CA ILE A 111 32.28 17.77 -48.91
C ILE A 111 33.77 17.45 -49.17
N PHE A 112 34.45 16.78 -48.22
CA PHE A 112 35.84 16.34 -48.41
C PHE A 112 35.96 15.12 -49.35
N GLY A 113 34.89 14.35 -49.53
CA GLY A 113 34.84 13.08 -50.28
C GLY A 113 34.28 13.17 -51.70
N VAL A 114 34.27 14.35 -52.33
CA VAL A 114 33.69 14.61 -53.68
C VAL A 114 34.32 13.79 -54.83
N THR A 115 35.22 12.84 -54.58
CA THR A 115 35.73 11.92 -55.62
C THR A 115 35.40 10.43 -55.48
N THR A 116 34.53 9.94 -54.59
CA THR A 116 33.99 8.56 -54.75
C THR A 116 32.60 8.38 -54.14
N GLY A 117 31.65 7.92 -54.96
CA GLY A 117 30.23 7.87 -54.63
C GLY A 117 29.78 6.74 -53.70
N ARG A 118 28.71 7.07 -52.94
CA ARG A 118 27.67 6.22 -52.32
C ARG A 118 28.15 5.24 -51.21
N LYS A 119 27.58 5.20 -49.99
CA LYS A 119 26.15 5.15 -49.63
C LYS A 119 25.88 5.52 -48.14
N ARG A 120 24.92 6.43 -47.93
CA ARG A 120 23.74 6.33 -47.02
C ARG A 120 23.88 5.41 -45.79
N SER A 121 24.57 5.86 -44.73
CA SER A 121 24.77 5.06 -43.50
C SER A 121 23.72 5.27 -42.40
N TYR A 122 22.88 6.31 -42.49
CA TYR A 122 21.78 6.53 -41.54
C TYR A 122 20.68 5.44 -41.60
N SER A 123 20.65 4.60 -42.66
CA SER A 123 19.69 3.50 -42.82
C SER A 123 20.10 2.18 -42.17
N ALA A 124 21.37 1.98 -41.79
CA ALA A 124 21.82 0.72 -41.21
C ALA A 124 21.52 0.64 -39.71
N THR A 125 21.74 1.72 -38.96
CA THR A 125 21.49 1.77 -37.51
C THR A 125 19.99 1.71 -37.17
N LYS A 126 19.11 2.28 -38.02
CA LYS A 126 17.64 2.11 -37.87
C LYS A 126 17.20 0.64 -38.01
N LYS A 127 17.91 -0.20 -38.76
CA LYS A 127 17.56 -1.62 -38.91
C LYS A 127 17.87 -2.41 -37.63
N THR A 128 18.97 -2.10 -36.96
CA THR A 128 19.36 -2.75 -35.69
C THR A 128 18.46 -2.33 -34.53
N MET A 129 18.00 -1.07 -34.49
CA MET A 129 17.05 -0.61 -33.48
C MET A 129 15.63 -1.16 -33.69
N SER A 130 15.18 -1.29 -34.95
CA SER A 130 13.87 -1.90 -35.26
C SER A 130 13.83 -3.40 -34.97
N SER A 131 14.94 -4.13 -35.17
CA SER A 131 15.02 -5.57 -34.84
C SER A 131 15.12 -5.80 -33.33
N ALA A 132 15.87 -4.97 -32.58
CA ALA A 132 15.93 -5.05 -31.12
C ALA A 132 14.57 -4.73 -30.46
N PHE A 133 13.84 -3.73 -31.00
CA PHE A 133 12.50 -3.41 -30.53
C PHE A 133 11.49 -4.54 -30.80
N ARG A 134 11.59 -5.22 -31.95
CA ARG A 134 10.79 -6.43 -32.23
C ARG A 134 11.14 -7.59 -31.29
N TYR A 135 12.43 -7.79 -30.98
CA TYR A 135 12.87 -8.85 -30.06
C TYR A 135 12.35 -8.65 -28.63
N SER A 136 12.21 -7.39 -28.20
CA SER A 136 11.62 -7.05 -26.90
C SER A 136 10.10 -7.20 -26.84
N MET A 137 9.38 -7.19 -27.96
CA MET A 137 7.92 -7.42 -28.00
C MET A 137 7.56 -8.92 -28.04
N THR A 138 8.40 -9.77 -28.61
CA THR A 138 8.13 -11.23 -28.71
C THR A 138 8.54 -12.00 -27.44
N LYS A 139 9.21 -11.35 -26.48
CA LYS A 139 9.45 -11.86 -25.12
C LYS A 139 8.53 -11.19 -24.09
N ARG A 140 7.24 -11.20 -24.37
CA ARG A 140 6.18 -11.11 -23.37
C ARG A 140 5.23 -12.29 -23.55
#